data_AF-A0M2W5-F1
#
_entry.id   AF-A0M2W5-F1
#
_cell.length_a   1.000
_cell.length_b   1.000
_cell.length_c   1.000
_cell.angle_alpha   90.00
_cell.angle_beta   90.00
_cell.angle_gamma   90.00
#
_symmetry.space_group_name_H-M   'P 1'
#
loop_
_entity.id
_entity.type
_entity.pdbx_description
1 polymer ?
#
loop_
_entity_poly.entity_id
_entity_poly.type
_entity_poly.pdbx_seq_one_letter_code
_entity_poly.pdbx_strand_id
1 'polypeptide(L)'
;MLIDFIMKKFNFYTKIFMLISIIFILSCTQDEIRDDSVTDELEGIYLKNPQLPEDPNILVEILPHFDKNGSIDGYYYYDQPFQIFSLEKIEAIDSDLNKISATITSLVGDRDNFGYGGTAGPPCKYYNLSTPEDNVGNFDRLIRGSVDLEKTWVHDFRADPLFCSAFVAEEVTIGIREYFNDDVQTITIEIDGEEMNFVQNGISRCQYPIIQTFKFVGESASFANDGLINISVKENGEEVALDYSLVTVKGHCDNIVITGCDTGVPNQTLLDGTKMEDAILALEVGVENHGDFVKAVTELINQWKKDNLISGEEKELIMDCAGDSSIGK
;
A
#
# COMPACT_ATOMS: atom_id res chain seq x y z
N MET A 1 -8.56 -40.12 22.33
CA MET A 1 -8.30 -41.52 22.74
C MET A 1 -7.54 -41.65 24.07
N LEU A 2 -6.48 -40.86 24.34
CA LEU A 2 -5.74 -40.90 25.62
C LEU A 2 -6.51 -40.24 26.80
N ILE A 3 -7.24 -39.16 26.55
CA ILE A 3 -8.04 -38.44 27.55
C ILE A 3 -9.21 -39.29 28.06
N ASP A 4 -9.90 -40.02 27.17
CA ASP A 4 -10.99 -40.92 27.55
C ASP A 4 -10.54 -42.09 28.43
N PHE A 5 -9.28 -42.52 28.28
CA PHE A 5 -8.70 -43.59 29.10
C PHE A 5 -8.40 -43.11 30.52
N ILE A 6 -7.88 -41.90 30.67
CA ILE A 6 -7.58 -41.28 31.99
C ILE A 6 -8.88 -40.96 32.73
N MET A 7 -9.90 -40.48 32.02
CA MET A 7 -11.18 -40.08 32.62
C MET A 7 -11.99 -41.26 33.16
N LYS A 8 -11.75 -42.52 32.76
CA LYS A 8 -12.53 -43.66 33.29
C LYS A 8 -12.19 -44.07 34.73
N LYS A 9 -11.07 -43.61 35.31
CA LYS A 9 -10.60 -44.06 36.64
C LYS A 9 -10.94 -43.16 37.83
N PHE A 10 -11.52 -41.98 37.61
CA PHE A 10 -11.80 -41.03 38.68
C PHE A 10 -13.29 -40.90 39.00
N ASN A 11 -13.62 -40.66 40.28
CA ASN A 11 -15.01 -40.45 40.69
C ASN A 11 -15.56 -39.13 40.13
N PHE A 12 -16.87 -38.97 40.13
CA PHE A 12 -17.56 -37.84 39.52
C PHE A 12 -17.08 -36.46 40.04
N TYR A 13 -16.82 -36.34 41.33
CA TYR A 13 -16.35 -35.10 41.93
C TYR A 13 -14.90 -34.77 41.56
N THR A 14 -14.03 -35.79 41.46
CA THR A 14 -12.65 -35.61 40.99
C THR A 14 -12.59 -35.22 39.51
N LYS A 15 -13.54 -35.70 38.69
CA LYS A 15 -13.67 -35.28 37.28
C LYS A 15 -14.05 -33.82 37.15
N ILE A 16 -15.01 -33.35 37.95
CA ILE A 16 -15.42 -31.95 37.95
C ILE A 16 -14.27 -31.06 38.41
N PHE A 17 -13.53 -31.47 39.44
CA PHE A 17 -12.38 -30.71 39.91
C PHE A 17 -11.25 -30.64 38.87
N MET A 18 -10.92 -31.75 38.20
CA MET A 18 -9.95 -31.73 37.08
C MET A 18 -10.44 -30.90 35.90
N LEU A 19 -11.72 -30.96 35.55
CA LEU A 19 -12.28 -30.18 34.44
C LEU A 19 -12.22 -28.68 34.75
N ILE A 20 -12.54 -28.29 35.99
CA ILE A 20 -12.44 -26.90 36.46
C ILE A 20 -10.96 -26.48 36.50
N SER A 21 -10.03 -27.32 36.95
CA SER A 21 -8.59 -27.02 36.90
C SER A 21 -8.05 -26.88 35.48
N ILE A 22 -8.52 -27.70 34.52
CA ILE A 22 -8.12 -27.59 33.10
C ILE A 22 -8.67 -26.31 32.48
N ILE A 23 -9.93 -25.95 32.78
CA ILE A 23 -10.53 -24.68 32.35
C ILE A 23 -9.77 -23.50 32.96
N PHE A 24 -9.37 -23.58 34.25
CA PHE A 24 -8.61 -22.53 34.93
C PHE A 24 -7.19 -22.38 34.38
N ILE A 25 -6.54 -23.49 34.00
CA ILE A 25 -5.23 -23.48 33.33
C ILE A 25 -5.37 -22.87 31.92
N LEU A 26 -6.40 -23.25 31.16
CA LEU A 26 -6.67 -22.68 29.83
C LEU A 26 -7.07 -21.19 29.87
N SER A 27 -7.70 -20.72 30.96
CA SER A 27 -8.03 -19.30 31.14
C SER A 27 -6.91 -18.47 31.75
N CYS A 28 -5.85 -19.10 32.29
CA CYS A 28 -4.68 -18.40 32.84
C CYS A 28 -3.47 -18.38 31.88
N THR A 29 -3.57 -18.98 30.70
CA THR A 29 -2.55 -18.90 29.63
C THR A 29 -3.06 -18.16 28.40
N GLN A 30 -4.00 -17.23 28.57
CA GLN A 30 -4.51 -16.36 27.50
C GLN A 30 -3.87 -14.96 27.44
N ASP A 31 -2.75 -14.78 28.15
CA ASP A 31 -1.75 -13.76 27.82
C ASP A 31 -0.46 -14.51 27.52
N GLU A 32 0.13 -14.26 26.34
CA GLU A 32 1.32 -14.91 25.77
C GLU A 32 1.13 -16.36 25.30
N ILE A 33 0.66 -16.51 24.06
CA ILE A 33 1.28 -17.26 22.94
C ILE A 33 0.37 -16.97 21.73
N ARG A 34 0.74 -15.95 20.96
CA ARG A 34 0.25 -15.76 19.60
C ARG A 34 1.18 -16.59 18.73
N ASP A 35 0.69 -17.75 18.31
CA ASP A 35 1.35 -18.60 17.32
C ASP A 35 1.11 -17.94 15.96
N ASP A 36 2.08 -17.11 15.54
CA ASP A 36 2.12 -16.45 14.23
C ASP A 36 2.66 -17.43 13.17
N SER A 37 1.99 -18.56 13.00
CA SER A 37 2.26 -19.46 11.88
C SER A 37 0.94 -19.92 11.27
N VAL A 38 0.39 -19.08 10.37
CA VAL A 38 -0.26 -19.41 9.09
C VAL A 38 -0.83 -18.09 8.55
N THR A 39 -0.04 -17.39 7.75
CA THR A 39 -0.53 -16.43 6.75
C THR A 39 0.25 -16.69 5.47
N ASP A 40 -0.07 -17.79 4.81
CA ASP A 40 0.31 -18.02 3.42
C ASP A 40 -0.78 -17.47 2.50
N GLU A 41 -0.33 -16.63 1.57
CA GLU A 41 -0.89 -16.32 0.25
C GLU A 41 -2.30 -15.71 0.17
N LEU A 42 -2.34 -14.37 0.09
CA LEU A 42 -3.41 -13.65 -0.62
C LEU A 42 -2.82 -13.10 -1.93
N GLU A 43 -2.88 -13.91 -2.99
CA GLU A 43 -2.68 -13.45 -4.37
C GLU A 43 -3.97 -12.80 -4.91
N GLY A 44 -3.83 -11.69 -5.64
CA GLY A 44 -4.93 -10.94 -6.22
C GLY A 44 -5.69 -11.73 -7.30
N ILE A 45 -7.02 -11.69 -7.24
CA ILE A 45 -7.92 -12.41 -8.15
C ILE A 45 -8.53 -11.44 -9.16
N TYR A 46 -8.42 -11.74 -10.45
CA TYR A 46 -9.16 -11.05 -11.53
C TYR A 46 -10.44 -11.82 -11.88
N LEU A 47 -11.59 -11.15 -11.77
CA LEU A 47 -12.89 -11.68 -12.14
C LEU A 47 -13.17 -11.44 -13.63
N LYS A 48 -13.62 -12.45 -14.37
CA LYS A 48 -14.17 -12.30 -15.72
C LYS A 48 -15.67 -12.60 -15.70
N ASN A 49 -16.50 -11.55 -15.76
CA ASN A 49 -17.96 -11.68 -15.87
C ASN A 49 -18.42 -11.55 -17.34
N PRO A 50 -19.10 -12.55 -17.93
CA PRO A 50 -19.48 -12.53 -19.34
C PRO A 50 -20.70 -11.66 -19.71
N GLN A 51 -21.23 -10.82 -18.81
CA GLN A 51 -22.48 -10.06 -19.04
C GLN A 51 -22.43 -8.54 -18.78
N LEU A 52 -21.25 -7.93 -18.60
CA LEU A 52 -21.16 -6.46 -18.50
C LEU A 52 -21.11 -5.81 -19.90
N PRO A 53 -21.63 -4.56 -20.07
CA PRO A 53 -21.39 -3.78 -21.27
C PRO A 53 -19.88 -3.58 -21.48
N GLU A 54 -19.41 -3.62 -22.73
CA GLU A 54 -18.00 -3.46 -23.12
C GLU A 54 -17.48 -2.02 -22.93
N ASP A 55 -17.74 -1.40 -21.77
CA ASP A 55 -17.09 -0.15 -21.40
C ASP A 55 -15.96 -0.45 -20.39
N PRO A 56 -14.68 -0.50 -20.84
CA PRO A 56 -13.55 -0.88 -20.00
C PRO A 56 -13.15 0.18 -18.96
N ASN A 57 -13.88 1.30 -18.84
CA ASN A 57 -13.46 2.45 -18.03
C ASN A 57 -14.23 2.66 -16.71
N ILE A 58 -15.10 1.72 -16.29
CA ILE A 58 -15.75 1.81 -14.98
C ILE A 58 -14.92 1.05 -13.95
N LEU A 59 -14.14 1.78 -13.13
CA LEU A 59 -13.58 1.27 -11.89
C LEU A 59 -14.74 1.09 -10.90
N VAL A 60 -15.17 -0.15 -10.68
CA VAL A 60 -16.21 -0.46 -9.69
C VAL A 60 -15.55 -0.82 -8.37
N GLU A 61 -15.90 -0.09 -7.31
CA GLU A 61 -15.46 -0.39 -5.95
C GLU A 61 -16.16 -1.68 -5.47
N ILE A 62 -15.35 -2.66 -5.07
CA ILE A 62 -15.81 -3.98 -4.61
C ILE A 62 -15.67 -4.01 -3.09
N LEU A 63 -16.78 -4.21 -2.38
CA LEU A 63 -16.79 -4.31 -0.92
C LEU A 63 -16.99 -5.76 -0.46
N PRO A 64 -16.29 -6.22 0.60
CA PRO A 64 -16.53 -7.53 1.18
C PRO A 64 -17.90 -7.57 1.87
N HIS A 65 -18.64 -8.64 1.63
CA HIS A 65 -19.83 -9.02 2.37
C HIS A 65 -19.46 -10.02 3.46
N PHE A 66 -19.90 -9.76 4.69
CA PHE A 66 -19.61 -10.60 5.84
C PHE A 66 -20.88 -11.36 6.25
N ASP A 67 -20.74 -12.66 6.51
CA ASP A 67 -21.77 -13.48 7.08
C ASP A 67 -22.08 -13.07 8.53
N LYS A 68 -23.11 -13.68 9.12
CA LYS A 68 -23.51 -13.43 10.51
C LYS A 68 -22.44 -13.78 11.57
N ASN A 69 -21.38 -14.47 11.18
CA ASN A 69 -20.25 -14.84 12.03
C ASN A 69 -19.02 -13.96 11.78
N GLY A 70 -19.11 -12.96 10.89
CA GLY A 70 -18.01 -12.07 10.54
C GLY A 70 -17.02 -12.66 9.53
N SER A 71 -17.35 -13.77 8.86
CA SER A 71 -16.54 -14.36 7.79
C SER A 71 -16.95 -13.78 6.43
N ILE A 72 -15.99 -13.51 5.54
CA ILE A 72 -16.32 -13.05 4.18
C ILE A 72 -16.97 -14.21 3.41
N ASP A 73 -18.22 -14.03 2.97
CA ASP A 73 -18.96 -15.03 2.17
C ASP A 73 -19.31 -14.52 0.77
N GLY A 74 -18.90 -13.30 0.42
CA GLY A 74 -18.94 -12.78 -0.94
C GLY A 74 -18.49 -11.32 -1.04
N TYR A 75 -18.71 -10.72 -2.21
CA TYR A 75 -18.42 -9.33 -2.49
C TYR A 75 -19.56 -8.69 -3.29
N TYR A 76 -19.76 -7.38 -3.15
CA TYR A 76 -20.76 -6.60 -3.91
C TYR A 76 -20.16 -5.29 -4.44
N TYR A 77 -20.81 -4.73 -5.46
CA TYR A 77 -20.46 -3.41 -6.01
C TYR A 77 -21.13 -2.30 -5.20
N TYR A 78 -20.42 -1.21 -4.93
CA TYR A 78 -20.89 -0.08 -4.10
C TYR A 78 -22.25 0.50 -4.55
N ASP A 79 -22.58 0.40 -5.84
CA ASP A 79 -23.81 0.90 -6.44
C ASP A 79 -24.88 -0.17 -6.76
N GLN A 80 -24.63 -1.46 -6.48
CA GLN A 80 -25.56 -2.57 -6.76
C GLN A 80 -25.61 -3.57 -5.58
N PRO A 81 -26.36 -3.29 -4.49
CA PRO A 81 -26.29 -4.04 -3.23
C PRO A 81 -26.92 -5.46 -3.23
N PHE A 82 -27.23 -6.08 -4.38
CA PHE A 82 -27.98 -7.36 -4.43
C PHE A 82 -27.35 -8.48 -5.28
N GLN A 83 -26.13 -8.33 -5.81
CA GLN A 83 -25.41 -9.43 -6.49
C GLN A 83 -24.20 -9.87 -5.67
N ILE A 84 -24.25 -11.10 -5.17
CA ILE A 84 -23.18 -11.77 -4.42
C ILE A 84 -22.57 -12.83 -5.35
N PHE A 85 -21.24 -12.85 -5.50
CA PHE A 85 -20.52 -13.87 -6.26
C PHE A 85 -19.64 -14.72 -5.32
N SER A 86 -19.57 -16.04 -5.56
CA SER A 86 -18.71 -16.97 -4.81
C SER A 86 -17.48 -17.38 -5.62
N LEU A 87 -16.31 -17.43 -4.99
CA LEU A 87 -15.05 -17.85 -5.60
C LEU A 87 -14.95 -19.39 -5.68
N GLU A 88 -14.70 -19.94 -6.87
CA GLU A 88 -14.17 -21.30 -7.03
C GLU A 88 -12.64 -21.25 -7.24
N LYS A 89 -11.96 -22.24 -6.67
CA LYS A 89 -10.50 -22.35 -6.42
C LYS A 89 -9.64 -22.22 -7.69
N ILE A 90 -8.57 -21.40 -7.63
CA ILE A 90 -7.60 -21.17 -8.72
C ILE A 90 -6.27 -21.90 -8.42
N GLU A 91 -5.61 -22.41 -9.47
CA GLU A 91 -4.31 -23.12 -9.44
C GLU A 91 -3.12 -22.12 -9.51
N ALA A 92 -2.04 -22.46 -8.80
CA ALA A 92 -0.86 -21.62 -8.47
C ALA A 92 -0.12 -21.03 -9.68
N ILE A 93 0.34 -19.78 -9.53
CA ILE A 93 1.09 -18.98 -10.51
C ILE A 93 2.60 -19.01 -10.22
N ASP A 94 3.34 -18.80 -11.29
CA ASP A 94 4.78 -18.74 -11.56
C ASP A 94 5.76 -18.31 -10.44
N SER A 95 6.96 -18.89 -10.45
CA SER A 95 8.03 -18.78 -9.44
C SER A 95 8.85 -17.48 -9.48
N ASP A 96 8.36 -16.41 -10.11
CA ASP A 96 9.01 -15.09 -10.14
C ASP A 96 8.60 -14.22 -8.93
N LEU A 97 8.46 -14.85 -7.76
CA LEU A 97 8.05 -14.27 -6.47
C LEU A 97 9.01 -13.20 -5.91
N ASN A 98 10.13 -12.91 -6.56
CA ASN A 98 11.10 -11.92 -6.07
C ASN A 98 10.76 -10.47 -6.46
N LYS A 99 9.66 -10.25 -7.19
CA LYS A 99 9.06 -8.92 -7.36
C LYS A 99 7.62 -8.92 -6.87
N ILE A 100 7.44 -9.13 -5.57
CA ILE A 100 6.16 -8.81 -4.95
C ILE A 100 6.01 -7.29 -5.06
N SER A 101 5.18 -6.83 -6.01
CA SER A 101 4.83 -5.43 -6.06
C SER A 101 3.98 -5.11 -4.83
N ALA A 102 4.55 -4.32 -3.93
CA ALA A 102 3.85 -3.74 -2.80
C ALA A 102 2.85 -2.71 -3.33
N THR A 103 1.63 -2.71 -2.79
CA THR A 103 0.64 -1.66 -3.02
C THR A 103 0.39 -0.93 -1.71
N ILE A 104 0.79 0.33 -1.65
CA ILE A 104 0.58 1.22 -0.51
C ILE A 104 -0.56 2.17 -0.85
N THR A 105 -1.49 2.35 0.09
CA THR A 105 -2.65 3.23 -0.09
C THR A 105 -2.66 4.29 1.00
N SER A 106 -2.75 5.55 0.59
CA SER A 106 -2.88 6.70 1.47
C SER A 106 -4.13 7.48 1.13
N LEU A 107 -4.99 7.70 2.13
CA LEU A 107 -6.22 8.47 1.99
C LEU A 107 -6.07 9.75 2.82
N VAL A 108 -6.23 10.89 2.17
CA VAL A 108 -6.41 12.18 2.82
C VAL A 108 -7.80 12.65 2.47
N GLY A 109 -8.59 13.01 3.47
CA GLY A 109 -9.96 13.46 3.30
C GLY A 109 -10.55 13.80 4.66
N ASP A 110 -11.34 14.85 4.74
CA ASP A 110 -12.25 15.05 5.86
C ASP A 110 -13.65 14.54 5.48
N ARG A 111 -14.59 14.63 6.43
CA ARG A 111 -16.01 14.38 6.17
C ARG A 111 -16.75 15.64 5.75
N ASP A 112 -16.07 16.79 5.65
CA ASP A 112 -16.67 18.07 5.37
C ASP A 112 -16.00 18.80 4.20
N ASN A 113 -16.62 18.59 3.05
CA ASN A 113 -16.27 19.09 1.72
C ASN A 113 -15.65 20.51 1.71
N PHE A 114 -14.57 20.62 0.94
CA PHE A 114 -13.92 21.86 0.58
C PHE A 114 -14.88 22.86 -0.08
N GLY A 115 -14.56 24.14 0.10
CA GLY A 115 -14.80 25.16 -0.92
C GLY A 115 -16.25 25.39 -1.36
N TYR A 116 -17.06 26.04 -0.54
CA TYR A 116 -18.18 26.82 -1.06
C TYR A 116 -18.02 28.29 -0.65
N GLY A 117 -17.51 29.10 -1.58
CA GLY A 117 -17.28 30.54 -1.43
C GLY A 117 -18.51 31.40 -1.66
N GLY A 118 -19.49 30.84 -2.38
CA GLY A 118 -20.66 31.55 -2.83
C GLY A 118 -21.47 32.25 -1.73
N THR A 119 -22.18 33.30 -2.16
CA THR A 119 -23.17 34.01 -1.32
C THR A 119 -24.52 33.30 -1.29
N ALA A 120 -24.74 32.29 -2.14
CA ALA A 120 -25.93 31.46 -2.15
C ALA A 120 -25.91 30.43 -0.99
N GLY A 121 -27.01 29.71 -0.78
CA GLY A 121 -26.98 28.56 0.14
C GLY A 121 -26.03 27.48 -0.37
N PRO A 122 -25.58 26.55 0.47
CA PRO A 122 -24.74 25.43 0.04
C PRO A 122 -25.35 24.75 -1.19
N PRO A 123 -24.53 24.34 -2.18
CA PRO A 123 -25.00 23.87 -3.48
C PRO A 123 -25.84 22.59 -3.36
N CYS A 124 -25.78 21.92 -2.21
CA CYS A 124 -26.67 20.82 -1.87
C CYS A 124 -26.80 20.54 -0.38
N LYS A 125 -27.77 19.69 -0.05
CA LYS A 125 -28.06 19.19 1.30
C LYS A 125 -26.90 18.39 1.92
N TYR A 126 -26.02 17.81 1.09
CA TYR A 126 -24.89 17.00 1.55
C TYR A 126 -23.65 17.83 1.86
N TYR A 127 -23.66 19.13 1.58
CA TYR A 127 -22.59 20.01 2.01
C TYR A 127 -22.62 20.13 3.52
N ASN A 128 -21.62 19.54 4.16
CA ASN A 128 -21.46 19.66 5.60
C ASN A 128 -20.79 21.00 5.90
N LEU A 129 -21.59 21.97 6.35
CA LEU A 129 -21.09 23.25 6.87
C LEU A 129 -20.76 23.12 8.37
N SER A 130 -20.24 21.98 8.84
CA SER A 130 -19.61 21.92 10.16
C SER A 130 -18.38 22.83 10.19
N THR A 131 -17.90 23.12 11.40
CA THR A 131 -16.50 23.50 11.55
C THR A 131 -15.65 22.31 11.13
N PRO A 132 -14.51 22.55 10.45
CA PRO A 132 -13.46 21.55 10.28
C PRO A 132 -13.29 20.74 11.55
N GLU A 133 -13.24 19.42 11.41
CA GLU A 133 -12.81 18.59 12.52
C GLU A 133 -11.31 18.84 12.75
N ASP A 134 -10.96 19.38 13.92
CA ASP A 134 -9.56 19.58 14.31
C ASP A 134 -8.80 18.25 14.12
N ASN A 135 -7.87 18.24 13.16
CA ASN A 135 -6.96 17.13 12.80
C ASN A 135 -7.50 16.04 11.85
N VAL A 136 -8.57 16.28 11.06
CA VAL A 136 -9.15 15.20 10.22
C VAL A 136 -9.22 15.49 8.72
N GLY A 137 -8.80 16.65 8.23
CA GLY A 137 -8.58 16.81 6.79
C GLY A 137 -7.92 18.11 6.40
N ASN A 138 -7.30 18.11 5.22
CA ASN A 138 -6.68 19.27 4.61
C ASN A 138 -7.69 20.09 3.78
N PHE A 139 -8.93 19.62 3.66
CA PHE A 139 -9.94 20.16 2.75
C PHE A 139 -10.89 21.13 3.45
N ASP A 140 -10.33 22.04 4.25
CA ASP A 140 -11.12 23.06 4.94
C ASP A 140 -11.61 24.19 4.00
N ARG A 141 -12.86 24.60 4.25
CA ARG A 141 -13.64 25.72 3.65
C ARG A 141 -12.89 26.81 2.90
N LEU A 142 -13.58 27.32 1.87
CA LEU A 142 -13.31 28.61 1.25
C LEU A 142 -13.39 29.75 2.28
N ILE A 143 -12.34 30.58 2.32
CA ILE A 143 -12.38 31.87 2.98
C ILE A 143 -12.98 32.86 1.99
N ARG A 144 -14.14 33.45 2.31
CA ARG A 144 -14.79 34.46 1.44
C ARG A 144 -13.85 35.61 1.11
N GLY A 145 -13.58 35.80 -0.18
CA GLY A 145 -12.79 36.89 -0.73
C GLY A 145 -12.15 36.43 -2.04
N SER A 146 -12.18 37.25 -3.08
CA SER A 146 -11.77 36.93 -4.47
C SER A 146 -10.25 36.77 -4.67
N VAL A 147 -9.59 36.06 -3.75
CA VAL A 147 -8.16 35.76 -3.84
C VAL A 147 -8.02 34.30 -4.20
N ASP A 148 -7.27 34.00 -5.25
CA ASP A 148 -6.91 32.64 -5.62
C ASP A 148 -6.33 31.92 -4.41
N LEU A 149 -6.99 30.85 -3.97
CA LEU A 149 -6.49 30.03 -2.90
C LEU A 149 -5.69 28.87 -3.49
N GLU A 150 -4.56 28.61 -2.84
CA GLU A 150 -3.76 27.42 -3.03
C GLU A 150 -3.89 26.56 -1.78
N LYS A 151 -4.13 25.26 -1.97
CA LYS A 151 -4.24 24.29 -0.89
C LYS A 151 -3.30 23.14 -1.16
N THR A 152 -2.43 22.89 -0.21
CA THR A 152 -1.40 21.87 -0.32
C THR A 152 -1.56 20.83 0.78
N TRP A 153 -1.40 19.56 0.44
CA TRP A 153 -1.29 18.46 1.37
C TRP A 153 -0.22 17.46 0.94
N VAL A 154 0.13 16.57 1.86
CA VAL A 154 1.18 15.56 1.65
C VAL A 154 0.63 14.18 2.00
N HIS A 155 0.82 13.23 1.09
CA HIS A 155 0.69 11.81 1.40
C HIS A 155 2.06 11.29 1.83
N ASP A 156 2.20 10.93 3.11
CA ASP A 156 3.43 10.36 3.68
C ASP A 156 3.22 8.86 3.92
N PHE A 157 3.96 8.05 3.18
CA PHE A 157 3.91 6.59 3.27
C PHE A 157 5.20 5.99 3.83
N ARG A 158 6.11 6.81 4.37
CA ARG A 158 7.37 6.33 4.97
C ARG A 158 7.16 5.50 6.24
N ALA A 159 5.99 5.62 6.86
CA ALA A 159 5.59 4.81 8.01
C ALA A 159 4.92 3.49 7.61
N ASP A 160 4.61 3.28 6.33
CA ASP A 160 4.04 2.03 5.84
C ASP A 160 5.11 0.92 5.89
N PRO A 161 4.80 -0.27 6.43
CA PRO A 161 5.77 -1.37 6.54
C PRO A 161 6.25 -1.90 5.18
N LEU A 162 5.54 -1.63 4.09
CA LEU A 162 5.96 -1.99 2.74
C LEU A 162 6.89 -0.94 2.10
N PHE A 163 7.01 0.24 2.71
CA PHE A 163 7.95 1.26 2.28
C PHE A 163 9.34 0.97 2.85
N CYS A 164 10.37 1.17 2.02
CA CYS A 164 11.77 0.96 2.38
C CYS A 164 12.63 2.07 1.79
N SER A 165 13.87 2.19 2.26
CA SER A 165 14.79 3.23 1.78
C SER A 165 15.18 3.08 0.30
N ALA A 166 14.96 1.91 -0.30
CA ALA A 166 15.21 1.61 -1.70
C ALA A 166 13.91 1.45 -2.51
N PHE A 167 12.81 2.06 -2.06
CA PHE A 167 11.53 1.91 -2.72
C PHE A 167 11.57 2.51 -4.13
N VAL A 168 11.13 1.73 -5.10
CA VAL A 168 10.98 2.12 -6.50
C VAL A 168 9.51 2.04 -6.86
N ALA A 169 8.89 3.20 -7.05
CA ALA A 169 7.53 3.32 -7.52
C ALA A 169 7.45 2.93 -9.01
N GLU A 170 6.55 2.00 -9.31
CA GLU A 170 6.26 1.53 -10.67
C GLU A 170 4.99 2.17 -11.23
N GLU A 171 4.01 2.41 -10.35
CA GLU A 171 2.72 3.01 -10.69
C GLU A 171 2.23 3.87 -9.52
N VAL A 172 1.82 5.11 -9.81
CA VAL A 172 1.13 5.98 -8.85
C VAL A 172 -0.22 6.34 -9.43
N THR A 173 -1.28 6.09 -8.66
CA THR A 173 -2.66 6.48 -9.01
C THR A 173 -3.17 7.45 -7.96
N ILE A 174 -3.66 8.60 -8.41
CA ILE A 174 -4.18 9.67 -7.55
C ILE A 174 -5.61 9.95 -7.97
N GLY A 175 -6.57 9.59 -7.12
CA GLY A 175 -7.99 9.86 -7.28
C GLY A 175 -8.40 11.06 -6.44
N ILE A 176 -8.87 12.12 -7.08
CA ILE A 176 -9.41 13.31 -6.40
C ILE A 176 -10.90 13.37 -6.68
N ARG A 177 -11.71 13.39 -5.61
CA ARG A 177 -13.17 13.51 -5.72
C ARG A 177 -13.61 14.96 -5.58
N GLU A 178 -14.30 15.45 -6.58
CA GLU A 178 -14.88 16.79 -6.65
C GLU A 178 -16.41 16.76 -6.64
N TYR A 179 -17.04 17.62 -5.83
CA TYR A 179 -18.51 17.73 -5.69
C TYR A 179 -19.13 18.90 -6.44
N PHE A 180 -18.35 19.95 -6.70
CA PHE A 180 -18.84 21.18 -7.29
C PHE A 180 -17.72 21.94 -7.98
N ASN A 181 -18.09 22.57 -9.10
CA ASN A 181 -17.29 23.49 -9.87
C ASN A 181 -18.22 24.42 -10.67
N ASP A 182 -18.00 25.73 -10.64
CA ASP A 182 -18.79 26.71 -11.39
C ASP A 182 -18.23 27.06 -12.77
N ASP A 183 -16.91 27.06 -12.96
CA ASP A 183 -16.23 27.08 -14.28
C ASP A 183 -14.82 26.44 -14.18
N VAL A 184 -14.47 25.55 -15.10
CA VAL A 184 -13.33 24.61 -14.94
C VAL A 184 -12.08 25.01 -15.71
N GLN A 185 -12.11 26.13 -16.43
CA GLN A 185 -11.11 26.39 -17.46
C GLN A 185 -9.73 26.79 -16.90
N THR A 186 -9.62 27.03 -15.60
CA THR A 186 -8.38 27.54 -15.01
C THR A 186 -7.84 26.73 -13.84
N ILE A 187 -8.57 25.77 -13.24
CA ILE A 187 -8.05 25.02 -12.08
C ILE A 187 -6.83 24.19 -12.49
N THR A 188 -5.73 24.36 -11.75
CA THR A 188 -4.53 23.55 -11.90
C THR A 188 -4.25 22.74 -10.65
N ILE A 189 -3.75 21.52 -10.84
CA ILE A 189 -3.26 20.64 -9.79
C ILE A 189 -1.78 20.45 -9.99
N GLU A 190 -0.98 20.76 -8.98
CA GLU A 190 0.45 20.48 -8.95
C GLU A 190 0.67 19.19 -8.16
N ILE A 191 1.35 18.20 -8.75
CA ILE A 191 1.73 16.94 -8.09
C ILE A 191 3.24 16.84 -8.12
N ASP A 192 3.87 16.93 -6.95
CA ASP A 192 5.32 16.96 -6.76
C ASP A 192 6.06 17.91 -7.71
N GLY A 193 5.48 19.10 -7.90
CA GLY A 193 6.04 20.16 -8.75
C GLY A 193 5.62 20.10 -10.22
N GLU A 194 4.92 19.05 -10.66
CA GLU A 194 4.39 18.94 -12.02
C GLU A 194 2.95 19.47 -12.07
N GLU A 195 2.74 20.52 -12.86
CA GLU A 195 1.43 21.15 -13.02
C GLU A 195 0.59 20.40 -14.08
N MET A 196 -0.64 20.08 -13.68
CA MET A 196 -1.64 19.40 -14.49
C MET A 196 -2.92 20.22 -14.56
N ASN A 197 -3.58 20.15 -15.72
CA ASN A 197 -4.89 20.77 -15.89
C ASN A 197 -5.97 19.85 -15.34
N PHE A 198 -6.88 20.43 -14.56
CA PHE A 198 -8.06 19.72 -14.10
C PHE A 198 -9.07 19.62 -15.25
N VAL A 199 -9.33 18.41 -15.74
CA VAL A 199 -10.20 18.22 -16.91
C VAL A 199 -11.60 17.84 -16.46
N GLN A 200 -12.57 18.72 -16.69
CA GLN A 200 -13.95 18.44 -16.40
C GLN A 200 -14.51 17.34 -17.32
N ASN A 201 -14.70 16.16 -16.75
CA ASN A 201 -15.32 15.02 -17.42
C ASN A 201 -16.83 14.91 -17.10
N GLY A 202 -17.56 16.03 -17.19
CA GLY A 202 -19.01 16.06 -17.00
C GLY A 202 -19.52 17.22 -16.16
N ILE A 203 -20.83 17.26 -15.92
CA ILE A 203 -21.43 18.29 -15.06
C ILE A 203 -21.35 17.80 -13.62
N SER A 204 -20.45 18.38 -12.83
CA SER A 204 -20.37 18.11 -11.40
C SER A 204 -21.68 18.56 -10.74
N ARG A 205 -22.36 17.63 -10.08
CA ARG A 205 -23.55 17.91 -9.28
C ARG A 205 -23.40 17.15 -7.98
N CYS A 206 -23.98 17.64 -6.92
CA CYS A 206 -23.88 16.99 -5.62
C CYS A 206 -24.37 15.53 -5.52
N GLN A 207 -25.10 15.02 -6.51
CA GLN A 207 -25.51 13.60 -6.57
C GLN A 207 -24.52 12.73 -7.35
N TYR A 208 -23.64 13.36 -8.14
CA TYR A 208 -22.70 12.74 -9.06
C TYR A 208 -21.37 13.49 -8.96
N PRO A 209 -20.58 13.23 -7.89
CA PRO A 209 -19.25 13.81 -7.81
C PRO A 209 -18.39 13.31 -8.97
N ILE A 210 -17.49 14.16 -9.45
CA ILE A 210 -16.51 13.79 -10.47
C ILE A 210 -15.29 13.23 -9.75
N ILE A 211 -14.82 12.07 -10.17
CA ILE A 211 -13.53 11.54 -9.72
C ILE A 211 -12.55 11.78 -10.85
N GLN A 212 -11.52 12.59 -10.58
CA GLN A 212 -10.38 12.72 -11.48
C GLN A 212 -9.28 11.79 -11.04
N THR A 213 -8.82 10.96 -11.96
CA THR A 213 -7.77 9.97 -11.71
C THR A 213 -6.55 10.32 -12.54
N PHE A 214 -5.45 10.59 -11.86
CA PHE A 214 -4.13 10.77 -12.46
C PHE A 214 -3.36 9.47 -12.30
N LYS A 215 -2.78 8.99 -13.39
CA LYS A 215 -2.02 7.74 -13.39
C LYS A 215 -0.64 7.98 -13.98
N PHE A 216 0.38 7.68 -13.18
CA PHE A 216 1.79 7.76 -13.52
C PHE A 216 2.38 6.35 -13.51
N VAL A 217 3.24 6.05 -14.48
CA VAL A 217 3.88 4.73 -14.64
C VAL A 217 5.36 4.87 -15.00
N GLY A 218 6.17 3.89 -14.60
CA GLY A 218 7.61 3.88 -14.88
C GLY A 218 8.31 5.11 -14.31
N GLU A 219 9.19 5.76 -15.09
CA GLU A 219 9.94 6.94 -14.63
C GLU A 219 9.03 8.09 -14.17
N SER A 220 7.83 8.23 -14.74
CA SER A 220 6.88 9.27 -14.31
C SER A 220 6.32 9.03 -12.91
N ALA A 221 6.42 7.82 -12.35
CA ALA A 221 6.02 7.49 -10.98
C ALA A 221 7.16 7.73 -9.96
N SER A 222 8.39 8.00 -10.42
CA SER A 222 9.58 8.06 -9.56
C SER A 222 9.57 9.18 -8.52
N PHE A 223 8.69 10.17 -8.66
CA PHE A 223 8.49 11.19 -7.63
C PHE A 223 8.08 10.58 -6.29
N ALA A 224 7.39 9.43 -6.30
CA ALA A 224 6.95 8.74 -5.08
C ALA A 224 8.07 7.91 -4.40
N ASN A 225 9.28 7.85 -4.95
CA ASN A 225 10.36 7.04 -4.39
C ASN A 225 10.83 7.53 -3.00
N ASP A 226 10.61 8.81 -2.68
CA ASP A 226 11.03 9.39 -1.39
C ASP A 226 10.01 9.16 -0.26
N GLY A 227 8.87 8.54 -0.56
CA GLY A 227 7.84 8.27 0.42
C GLY A 227 6.84 9.40 0.62
N LEU A 228 6.97 10.50 -0.13
CA LEU A 228 6.18 11.72 -0.01
C LEU A 228 5.55 12.06 -1.36
N ILE A 229 4.26 12.36 -1.36
CA ILE A 229 3.58 12.92 -2.53
C ILE A 229 2.91 14.22 -2.12
N ASN A 230 3.43 15.33 -2.63
CA ASN A 230 2.91 16.67 -2.40
C ASN A 230 1.88 17.00 -3.47
N ILE A 231 0.67 17.36 -3.05
CA ILE A 231 -0.39 17.76 -3.97
C ILE A 231 -0.82 19.17 -3.61
N SER A 232 -0.86 20.05 -4.60
CA SER A 232 -1.37 21.42 -4.49
C SER A 232 -2.51 21.65 -5.47
N VAL A 233 -3.61 22.24 -5.04
CA VAL A 233 -4.72 22.64 -5.90
C VAL A 233 -4.80 24.15 -5.92
N LYS A 234 -4.77 24.73 -7.12
CA LYS A 234 -4.84 26.17 -7.37
C LYS A 234 -6.20 26.47 -8.02
N GLU A 235 -7.01 27.25 -7.31
CA GLU A 235 -8.37 27.61 -7.74
C GLU A 235 -8.39 28.51 -8.98
N ASN A 236 -7.38 29.39 -9.14
CA ASN A 236 -7.23 30.29 -10.28
C ASN A 236 -8.53 31.04 -10.65
N GLY A 237 -9.23 31.53 -9.62
CA GLY A 237 -10.45 32.32 -9.72
C GLY A 237 -11.76 31.55 -9.58
N GLU A 238 -11.71 30.21 -9.48
CA GLU A 238 -12.88 29.32 -9.54
C GLU A 238 -13.29 28.76 -8.16
N GLU A 239 -14.56 28.37 -8.00
CA GLU A 239 -15.05 27.72 -6.80
C GLU A 239 -14.96 26.18 -6.93
N VAL A 240 -13.91 25.57 -6.37
CA VAL A 240 -13.75 24.11 -6.36
C VAL A 240 -14.17 23.51 -5.02
N ALA A 241 -14.71 22.30 -5.05
CA ALA A 241 -15.11 21.54 -3.88
C ALA A 241 -14.59 20.11 -3.91
N LEU A 242 -13.49 19.86 -3.21
CA LEU A 242 -12.91 18.55 -2.99
C LEU A 242 -13.47 17.87 -1.73
N ASP A 243 -13.53 16.54 -1.76
CA ASP A 243 -13.98 15.73 -0.63
C ASP A 243 -12.83 14.84 -0.13
N TYR A 244 -12.22 14.07 -1.04
CA TYR A 244 -11.04 13.28 -0.70
C TYR A 244 -10.02 13.26 -1.82
N SER A 245 -8.79 12.94 -1.42
CA SER A 245 -7.69 12.51 -2.28
C SER A 245 -7.22 11.13 -1.83
N LEU A 246 -7.32 10.16 -2.74
CA LEU A 246 -6.85 8.79 -2.55
C LEU A 246 -5.61 8.60 -3.42
N VAL A 247 -4.49 8.25 -2.80
CA VAL A 247 -3.25 7.91 -3.48
C VAL A 247 -2.97 6.43 -3.30
N THR A 248 -2.67 5.76 -4.39
CA THR A 248 -2.19 4.37 -4.41
C THR A 248 -0.85 4.33 -5.11
N VAL A 249 0.17 3.83 -4.42
CA VAL A 249 1.52 3.66 -4.95
C VAL A 249 1.79 2.16 -5.04
N LYS A 250 2.10 1.68 -6.24
CA LYS A 250 2.64 0.34 -6.45
C LYS A 250 4.13 0.44 -6.71
N GLY A 251 4.90 -0.39 -6.05
CA GLY A 251 6.36 -0.42 -6.20
C GLY A 251 6.98 -1.62 -5.54
N HIS A 252 8.30 -1.64 -5.46
CA HIS A 252 9.05 -2.68 -4.77
C HIS A 252 10.29 -2.08 -4.11
N CYS A 253 10.91 -2.83 -3.21
CA CYS A 253 12.23 -2.49 -2.69
C CYS A 253 13.30 -3.02 -3.64
N ASP A 254 14.09 -2.12 -4.24
CA ASP A 254 15.26 -2.49 -5.04
C ASP A 254 16.41 -2.84 -4.08
N ASN A 255 16.33 -4.04 -3.49
CA ASN A 255 17.33 -4.58 -2.57
C ASN A 255 18.35 -5.44 -3.33
N ILE A 256 19.55 -5.62 -2.77
CA ILE A 256 20.55 -6.55 -3.29
C ILE A 256 20.01 -7.98 -3.10
N VAL A 257 19.89 -8.72 -4.20
CA VAL A 257 19.52 -10.13 -4.20
C VAL A 257 20.72 -10.99 -4.60
N ILE A 258 21.09 -11.98 -3.77
CA ILE A 258 22.17 -12.93 -4.08
C ILE A 258 21.57 -14.32 -4.23
N THR A 259 21.51 -14.83 -5.47
CA THR A 259 20.99 -16.19 -5.76
C THR A 259 19.59 -16.42 -5.16
N GLY A 260 18.72 -15.41 -5.24
CA GLY A 260 17.35 -15.46 -4.70
C GLY A 260 17.23 -15.16 -3.20
N CYS A 261 18.33 -14.87 -2.50
CA CYS A 261 18.31 -14.34 -1.14
C CYS A 261 18.24 -12.81 -1.18
N ASP A 262 17.10 -12.23 -0.81
CA ASP A 262 16.96 -10.78 -0.57
C ASP A 262 17.68 -10.41 0.73
N THR A 263 18.66 -9.52 0.63
CA THR A 263 19.45 -9.07 1.78
C THR A 263 18.75 -8.00 2.62
N GLY A 264 17.69 -7.37 2.11
CA GLY A 264 17.10 -6.15 2.69
C GLY A 264 17.98 -4.90 2.57
N VAL A 265 19.14 -5.00 1.91
CA VAL A 265 20.08 -3.88 1.73
C VAL A 265 19.81 -3.17 0.40
N PRO A 266 19.65 -1.84 0.37
CA PRO A 266 19.44 -1.08 -0.86
C PRO A 266 20.46 -1.36 -1.97
N ASN A 267 19.97 -1.64 -3.18
CA ASN A 267 20.75 -1.85 -4.39
C ASN A 267 21.18 -0.51 -5.02
N GLN A 268 22.15 0.13 -4.39
CA GLN A 268 22.61 1.46 -4.78
C GLN A 268 23.38 1.43 -6.11
N THR A 269 23.27 2.51 -6.88
CA THR A 269 24.13 2.74 -8.05
C THR A 269 25.48 3.29 -7.61
N LEU A 270 26.56 2.61 -7.97
CA LEU A 270 27.94 3.00 -7.70
C LEU A 270 28.39 4.16 -8.60
N LEU A 271 29.54 4.76 -8.29
CA LEU A 271 30.08 5.93 -9.00
C LEU A 271 30.36 5.68 -10.50
N ASP A 272 30.58 4.43 -10.89
CA ASP A 272 30.80 4.02 -12.28
C ASP A 272 29.49 3.69 -13.02
N GLY A 273 28.34 3.83 -12.35
CA GLY A 273 27.01 3.53 -12.88
C GLY A 273 26.56 2.08 -12.71
N THR A 274 27.40 1.19 -12.17
CA THR A 274 27.02 -0.20 -11.89
C THR A 274 26.16 -0.30 -10.64
N LYS A 275 25.24 -1.27 -10.57
CA LYS A 275 24.50 -1.56 -9.34
C LYS A 275 25.35 -2.42 -8.40
N MET A 276 25.12 -2.31 -7.09
CA MET A 276 25.80 -3.15 -6.10
C MET A 276 25.58 -4.65 -6.38
N GLU A 277 24.35 -5.04 -6.72
CA GLU A 277 24.03 -6.40 -7.12
C GLU A 277 24.85 -6.86 -8.33
N ASP A 278 24.95 -6.04 -9.38
CA ASP A 278 25.76 -6.34 -10.57
C ASP A 278 27.24 -6.55 -10.20
N ALA A 279 27.76 -5.74 -9.28
CA ALA A 279 29.14 -5.86 -8.81
C ALA A 279 29.38 -7.18 -8.05
N ILE A 280 28.40 -7.67 -7.29
CA ILE A 280 28.47 -8.99 -6.62
C ILE A 280 28.36 -10.11 -7.65
N LEU A 281 27.43 -10.02 -8.59
CA LEU A 281 27.26 -11.01 -9.66
C LEU A 281 28.51 -11.14 -10.53
N ALA A 282 29.22 -10.03 -10.77
CA ALA A 282 30.48 -10.05 -11.49
C ALA A 282 31.58 -10.89 -10.79
N LEU A 283 31.51 -11.06 -9.47
CA LEU A 283 32.43 -11.90 -8.71
C LEU A 283 32.20 -13.40 -8.93
N GLU A 284 31.03 -13.82 -9.43
CA GLU A 284 30.78 -15.21 -9.80
C GLU A 284 31.70 -15.66 -10.95
N VAL A 285 32.13 -14.72 -11.80
CA VAL A 285 32.98 -15.05 -12.95
C VAL A 285 34.38 -15.42 -12.47
N GLY A 286 34.69 -16.72 -12.50
CA GLY A 286 36.05 -17.24 -12.28
C GLY A 286 36.34 -17.68 -10.85
N VAL A 287 35.34 -17.78 -9.97
CA VAL A 287 35.50 -18.45 -8.67
C VAL A 287 35.63 -19.96 -8.87
N GLU A 288 36.64 -20.57 -8.25
CA GLU A 288 36.87 -22.02 -8.38
C GLU A 288 35.99 -22.84 -7.42
N ASN A 289 35.56 -22.21 -6.32
CA ASN A 289 34.75 -22.82 -5.28
C ASN A 289 33.99 -21.74 -4.49
N HIS A 290 33.00 -22.18 -3.71
CA HIS A 290 32.16 -21.31 -2.88
C HIS A 290 32.96 -20.45 -1.88
N GLY A 291 34.06 -20.97 -1.34
CA GLY A 291 34.93 -20.22 -0.43
C GLY A 291 35.59 -19.01 -1.10
N ASP A 292 36.00 -19.15 -2.36
CA ASP A 292 36.56 -18.05 -3.14
C ASP A 292 35.52 -16.97 -3.45
N PHE A 293 34.28 -17.38 -3.75
CA PHE A 293 33.16 -16.44 -3.92
C PHE A 293 32.90 -15.65 -2.63
N VAL A 294 32.67 -16.34 -1.50
CA VAL A 294 32.38 -15.68 -0.22
C VAL A 294 33.54 -14.75 0.19
N LYS A 295 34.78 -15.15 -0.07
CA LYS A 295 35.96 -14.30 0.18
C LYS A 295 35.95 -13.04 -0.70
N ALA A 296 35.68 -13.19 -2.00
CA ALA A 296 35.61 -12.05 -2.92
C ALA A 296 34.48 -11.08 -2.51
N VAL A 297 33.29 -11.58 -2.17
CA VAL A 297 32.19 -10.75 -1.64
C VAL A 297 32.63 -10.05 -0.36
N THR A 298 33.30 -10.75 0.56
CA THR A 298 33.81 -10.17 1.80
C THR A 298 34.76 -9.00 1.54
N GLU A 299 35.68 -9.13 0.58
CA GLU A 299 36.61 -8.06 0.20
C GLU A 299 35.86 -6.85 -0.37
N LEU A 300 34.90 -7.09 -1.26
CA LEU A 300 34.07 -6.06 -1.88
C LEU A 300 33.26 -5.26 -0.85
N ILE A 301 32.49 -5.94 0.01
CA ILE A 301 31.62 -5.24 0.99
C ILE A 301 32.42 -4.57 2.11
N ASN A 302 33.63 -5.06 2.43
CA ASN A 302 34.53 -4.34 3.35
C ASN A 302 34.97 -3.01 2.74
N GLN A 303 35.21 -2.98 1.43
CA GLN A 303 35.53 -1.75 0.72
C GLN A 303 34.31 -0.81 0.71
N TRP A 304 33.11 -1.30 0.39
CA TRP A 304 31.88 -0.49 0.48
C TRP A 304 31.62 0.08 1.87
N LYS A 305 31.80 -0.73 2.93
CA LYS A 305 31.70 -0.26 4.32
C LYS A 305 32.73 0.83 4.63
N LYS A 306 33.97 0.66 4.16
CA LYS A 306 35.05 1.66 4.35
C LYS A 306 34.74 2.97 3.63
N ASP A 307 34.08 2.89 2.48
CA ASP A 307 33.63 4.04 1.68
C ASP A 307 32.31 4.64 2.20
N ASN A 308 31.74 4.10 3.27
CA ASN A 308 30.44 4.45 3.85
C ASN A 308 29.26 4.30 2.88
N LEU A 309 29.35 3.34 1.95
CA LEU A 309 28.24 2.98 1.08
C LEU A 309 27.24 2.04 1.77
N ILE A 310 27.72 1.24 2.72
CA ILE A 310 26.92 0.38 3.59
C ILE A 310 27.38 0.49 5.04
N SER A 311 26.50 0.18 5.97
CA SER A 311 26.73 0.07 7.40
C SER A 311 27.39 -1.26 7.79
N GLY A 312 27.69 -1.43 9.07
CA GLY A 312 28.18 -2.70 9.61
C GLY A 312 27.13 -3.81 9.59
N GLU A 313 25.86 -3.45 9.82
CA GLU A 313 24.72 -4.38 9.86
C GLU A 313 24.34 -4.84 8.45
N GLU A 314 24.23 -3.92 7.49
CA GLU A 314 24.00 -4.25 6.07
C GLU A 314 25.09 -5.17 5.52
N LYS A 315 26.34 -4.99 5.95
CA LYS A 315 27.43 -5.91 5.61
C LYS A 315 27.14 -7.34 6.07
N GLU A 316 26.64 -7.53 7.30
CA GLU A 316 26.32 -8.85 7.84
C GLU A 316 25.18 -9.50 7.07
N LEU A 317 24.13 -8.75 6.75
CA LEU A 317 23.00 -9.21 5.92
C LEU A 317 23.45 -9.70 4.53
N ILE A 318 24.33 -8.93 3.86
CA ILE A 318 24.90 -9.35 2.57
C ILE A 318 25.73 -10.63 2.71
N MET A 319 26.52 -10.74 3.79
CA MET A 319 27.36 -11.92 4.03
C MET A 319 26.55 -13.18 4.29
N ASP A 320 25.45 -13.07 5.03
CA ASP A 320 24.57 -14.20 5.32
C ASP A 320 24.00 -14.78 4.02
N CYS A 321 23.44 -13.93 3.14
CA CYS A 321 22.99 -14.34 1.81
C CYS A 321 24.12 -14.92 0.95
N ALA A 322 25.31 -14.32 0.96
CA ALA A 322 26.44 -14.82 0.20
C ALA A 322 26.91 -16.20 0.69
N GLY A 323 26.91 -16.45 2.01
CA GLY A 323 27.28 -17.72 2.62
C GLY A 323 26.28 -18.85 2.35
N ASP A 324 25.00 -18.52 2.24
CA ASP A 324 23.97 -19.50 1.92
C ASP A 324 23.81 -19.77 0.41
N SER A 325 24.33 -18.88 -0.43
CA SER A 325 24.27 -18.99 -1.90
C SER A 325 24.77 -20.35 -2.45
N SER A 326 24.24 -20.78 -3.59
CA SER A 326 24.69 -22.00 -4.27
C SER A 326 25.92 -21.80 -5.16
N ILE A 327 26.47 -20.58 -5.24
CA ILE A 327 27.57 -20.25 -6.13
C ILE A 327 28.83 -21.01 -5.71
N GLY A 328 29.42 -21.76 -6.64
CA GLY A 328 30.67 -22.51 -6.44
C GLY A 328 30.58 -23.73 -5.52
N LYS A 329 29.37 -24.21 -5.19
CA LYS A 329 29.15 -25.47 -4.45
C LYS A 329 29.29 -26.69 -5.36
#